data_AF-A0A9Q3YVU6-F1
#
_entry.id   AF-A0A9Q3YVU6-F1
#
_cell.length_a   1.000
_cell.length_b   1.000
_cell.length_c   1.000
_cell.angle_alpha   90.00
_cell.angle_beta   90.00
_cell.angle_gamma   90.00
#
_symmetry.space_group_name_H-M   'P 1'
#
loop_
_entity.id
_entity.type
_entity.pdbx_description
1 polymer ?
#
loop_
_entity_poly.entity_id
_entity_poly.type
_entity_poly.pdbx_seq_one_letter_code
_entity_poly.pdbx_strand_id
1 'polypeptide(L)'
;MINKNEIHFRKANTSDISVIWEIIQQSIERRRIDGSTQWQNGYPNLQTVESDVSKGFGHVLTVDNKIAVYVALIFNDEPAYSSIEGAWLTTGEFVVVHRVAVSENFAGQGLAKKLFDYIEEYTKSQNVLSIKVDTNFDNLAMLKILESKGYSYCGEVVLAGGARKAFEKVLM
;
A
#
# COMPACT_ATOMS: atom_id res chain seq x y z
N MET A 1 4.97 -25.64 -21.99
CA MET A 1 5.18 -24.18 -21.97
C MET A 1 4.36 -23.66 -20.80
N ILE A 2 4.99 -23.08 -19.77
CA ILE A 2 4.25 -22.50 -18.64
C ILE A 2 3.75 -21.15 -19.13
N ASN A 3 2.43 -20.98 -19.27
CA ASN A 3 1.86 -19.66 -19.52
C ASN A 3 2.25 -18.77 -18.33
N LYS A 4 3.10 -17.78 -18.61
CA LYS A 4 3.47 -16.77 -17.62
C LYS A 4 2.29 -15.80 -17.58
N ASN A 5 1.55 -15.78 -16.48
CA ASN A 5 0.42 -14.85 -16.33
C ASN A 5 0.88 -13.42 -16.63
N GLU A 6 0.05 -12.68 -17.34
CA GLU A 6 0.36 -11.32 -17.75
C GLU A 6 0.08 -10.37 -16.58
N ILE A 7 1.12 -9.67 -16.11
CA ILE A 7 1.03 -8.81 -14.92
C ILE A 7 1.31 -7.37 -15.30
N HIS A 8 0.34 -6.49 -15.04
CA HIS A 8 0.42 -5.06 -15.35
C HIS A 8 0.17 -4.22 -14.12
N PHE A 9 0.98 -3.19 -13.92
CA PHE A 9 0.78 -2.16 -12.92
C PHE A 9 0.34 -0.88 -13.61
N ARG A 10 -0.80 -0.31 -13.20
CA ARG A 10 -1.36 0.90 -13.81
C ARG A 10 -2.16 1.73 -12.82
N LYS A 11 -2.38 3.00 -13.16
CA LYS A 11 -3.39 3.83 -12.48
C LYS A 11 -4.76 3.18 -12.57
N ALA A 12 -5.50 3.25 -11.46
CA ALA A 12 -6.91 2.92 -11.43
C ALA A 12 -7.72 3.99 -12.15
N ASN A 13 -8.84 3.59 -12.74
CA ASN A 13 -9.80 4.49 -13.37
C ASN A 13 -11.20 4.28 -12.75
N THR A 14 -12.15 5.12 -13.13
CA THR A 14 -13.51 5.11 -12.55
C THR A 14 -14.22 3.76 -12.71
N SER A 15 -13.96 3.01 -13.79
CA SER A 15 -14.56 1.69 -13.99
C SER A 15 -13.98 0.60 -13.08
N ASP A 16 -12.82 0.85 -12.46
CA ASP A 16 -12.21 -0.08 -11.51
C ASP A 16 -12.79 0.06 -10.08
N ILE A 17 -13.51 1.15 -9.78
CA ILE A 17 -13.90 1.52 -8.39
C ILE A 17 -14.70 0.42 -7.70
N SER A 18 -15.68 -0.18 -8.38
CA SER A 18 -16.51 -1.23 -7.78
C SER A 18 -15.67 -2.45 -7.40
N VAL A 19 -14.79 -2.89 -8.29
CA VAL A 19 -13.90 -4.05 -8.06
C VAL A 19 -12.87 -3.74 -6.97
N ILE A 20 -12.30 -2.54 -6.96
CA ILE A 20 -11.38 -2.10 -5.91
C ILE A 20 -12.09 -2.10 -4.56
N TRP A 21 -13.32 -1.59 -4.51
CA TRP A 21 -14.09 -1.56 -3.28
C TRP A 21 -14.38 -2.97 -2.75
N GLU A 22 -14.77 -3.91 -3.61
CA GLU A 22 -14.94 -5.31 -3.23
C GLU A 22 -13.65 -5.92 -2.64
N ILE A 23 -12.49 -5.65 -3.25
CA ILE A 23 -11.19 -6.12 -2.77
C ILE A 23 -10.83 -5.53 -1.41
N ILE A 24 -11.15 -4.25 -1.19
CA ILE A 24 -10.97 -3.58 0.10
C ILE A 24 -11.88 -4.21 1.15
N GLN A 25 -13.16 -4.47 0.84
CA GLN A 25 -14.09 -5.12 1.77
C GLN A 25 -13.62 -6.53 2.16
N GLN A 26 -13.14 -7.32 1.20
CA GLN A 26 -12.51 -8.64 1.48
C GLN A 26 -11.31 -8.50 2.44
N SER A 27 -10.48 -7.48 2.24
CA SER A 27 -9.31 -7.23 3.08
C SER A 27 -9.68 -6.75 4.49
N ILE A 28 -10.75 -5.95 4.63
CA ILE A 28 -11.31 -5.52 5.93
C ILE A 28 -11.79 -6.75 6.71
N GLU A 29 -12.55 -7.63 6.06
CA GLU A 29 -13.10 -8.83 6.69
C GLU A 29 -11.99 -9.80 7.11
N ARG A 30 -10.98 -10.01 6.26
CA ARG A 30 -9.83 -10.84 6.60
C ARG A 30 -9.08 -10.32 7.83
N ARG A 31 -8.82 -9.01 7.89
CA ARG A 31 -8.20 -8.37 9.05
C ARG A 31 -9.02 -8.53 10.32
N ARG A 32 -10.34 -8.46 10.22
CA ARG A 32 -11.25 -8.69 11.35
C ARG A 32 -11.14 -10.13 11.86
N ILE A 33 -11.09 -11.11 10.95
CA ILE A 33 -10.92 -12.55 11.29
C ILE A 33 -9.55 -12.80 11.94
N ASP A 34 -8.51 -12.12 11.47
CA ASP A 34 -7.14 -12.18 12.02
C ASP A 34 -7.00 -11.46 13.38
N GLY A 35 -8.09 -10.84 13.90
CA GLY A 35 -8.11 -10.14 15.18
C GLY A 35 -7.53 -8.73 15.17
N SER A 36 -7.22 -8.18 13.98
CA SER A 36 -6.65 -6.83 13.84
C SER A 36 -7.71 -5.75 14.00
N THR A 37 -7.39 -4.69 14.75
CA THR A 37 -8.23 -3.49 14.86
C THR A 37 -8.09 -2.54 13.65
N GLN A 38 -7.15 -2.81 12.73
CA GLN A 38 -6.98 -2.03 11.52
C GLN A 38 -8.21 -2.14 10.62
N TRP A 39 -8.69 -0.98 10.16
CA TRP A 39 -9.86 -0.81 9.28
C TRP A 39 -11.22 -1.19 9.86
N GLN A 40 -11.32 -1.30 11.19
CA GLN A 40 -12.57 -1.66 11.87
C GLN A 40 -13.38 -0.44 12.33
N ASN A 41 -12.96 0.78 11.97
CA ASN A 41 -13.60 2.04 12.37
C ASN A 41 -14.42 2.70 11.23
N GLY A 42 -14.69 1.98 10.15
CA GLY A 42 -15.39 2.51 8.97
C GLY A 42 -14.48 3.20 7.94
N TYR A 43 -13.16 3.13 8.12
CA TYR A 43 -12.16 3.57 7.14
C TYR A 43 -11.20 2.42 6.79
N PRO A 44 -10.85 2.18 5.51
CA PRO A 44 -11.33 2.88 4.32
C PRO A 44 -12.78 2.54 3.96
N ASN A 45 -13.43 3.42 3.22
CA ASN A 45 -14.78 3.26 2.68
C ASN A 45 -14.82 3.55 1.17
N LEU A 46 -15.98 3.41 0.53
CA LEU A 46 -16.15 3.65 -0.90
C LEU A 46 -15.72 5.07 -1.29
N GLN A 47 -16.07 6.09 -0.50
CA GLN A 47 -15.68 7.48 -0.76
C GLN A 47 -14.17 7.67 -0.72
N THR A 48 -13.45 6.94 0.14
CA THR A 48 -11.98 6.90 0.13
C THR A 48 -11.46 6.37 -1.21
N VAL A 49 -12.03 5.28 -1.73
CA VAL A 49 -11.63 4.72 -3.04
C VAL A 49 -11.92 5.69 -4.18
N GLU A 50 -13.11 6.31 -4.20
CA GLU A 50 -13.47 7.33 -5.19
C GLU A 50 -12.52 8.54 -5.16
N SER A 51 -12.16 8.99 -3.95
CA SER A 51 -11.19 10.07 -3.73
C SER A 51 -9.80 9.69 -4.24
N ASP A 52 -9.33 8.47 -3.94
CA ASP A 52 -8.03 8.00 -4.42
C ASP A 52 -7.95 7.94 -5.95
N VAL A 53 -9.01 7.44 -6.59
CA VAL A 53 -9.06 7.33 -8.05
C VAL A 53 -9.16 8.70 -8.69
N SER A 54 -10.03 9.59 -8.18
CA SER A 54 -10.22 10.94 -8.73
C SER A 54 -8.98 11.83 -8.59
N LYS A 55 -8.22 11.67 -7.49
CA LYS A 55 -6.93 12.37 -7.28
C LYS A 55 -5.76 11.70 -8.00
N GLY A 56 -5.96 10.55 -8.64
CA GLY A 56 -4.92 9.81 -9.35
C GLY A 56 -3.92 9.10 -8.43
N PHE A 57 -4.28 8.87 -7.17
CA PHE A 57 -3.47 8.13 -6.18
C PHE A 57 -3.68 6.62 -6.31
N GLY A 58 -4.88 6.19 -6.68
CA GLY A 58 -5.24 4.78 -6.82
C GLY A 58 -4.50 4.09 -7.96
N HIS A 59 -3.85 2.97 -7.66
CA HIS A 59 -3.18 2.10 -8.61
C HIS A 59 -3.62 0.64 -8.40
N VAL A 60 -3.56 -0.14 -9.48
CA VAL A 60 -3.88 -1.56 -9.46
C VAL A 60 -2.79 -2.39 -10.09
N LEU A 61 -2.59 -3.59 -9.53
CA LEU A 61 -1.84 -4.67 -10.16
C LEU A 61 -2.85 -5.68 -10.73
N THR A 62 -2.82 -5.91 -12.04
CA THR A 62 -3.69 -6.88 -12.70
C THR A 62 -2.94 -8.16 -13.02
N VAL A 63 -3.64 -9.29 -13.00
CA VAL A 63 -3.18 -10.60 -13.49
C VAL A 63 -4.18 -11.06 -14.54
N ASP A 64 -3.73 -11.26 -15.78
CA ASP A 64 -4.58 -11.65 -16.91
C ASP A 64 -5.83 -10.74 -17.04
N ASN A 65 -5.58 -9.42 -16.99
CA ASN A 65 -6.57 -8.33 -17.01
C ASN A 65 -7.56 -8.27 -15.83
N LYS A 66 -7.42 -9.11 -14.81
CA LYS A 66 -8.21 -9.05 -13.57
C LYS A 66 -7.45 -8.28 -12.49
N ILE A 67 -8.11 -7.37 -11.80
CA ILE A 67 -7.50 -6.63 -10.68
C ILE A 67 -7.22 -7.62 -9.55
N ALA A 68 -5.95 -7.71 -9.17
CA ALA A 68 -5.49 -8.64 -8.14
C ALA A 68 -5.07 -7.90 -6.86
N VAL A 69 -4.49 -6.71 -7.00
CA VAL A 69 -4.05 -5.88 -5.86
C VAL A 69 -4.43 -4.42 -6.10
N TYR A 70 -4.90 -3.75 -5.07
CA TYR A 70 -5.08 -2.31 -5.01
C TYR A 70 -4.05 -1.67 -4.07
N VAL A 71 -3.62 -0.45 -4.40
CA VAL A 71 -2.78 0.40 -3.56
C VAL A 71 -3.07 1.86 -3.84
N ALA A 72 -2.94 2.72 -2.84
CA ALA A 72 -2.88 4.16 -3.03
C ALA A 72 -1.45 4.67 -2.83
N LEU A 73 -0.95 5.42 -3.81
CA LEU A 73 0.37 6.06 -3.77
C LEU A 73 0.17 7.57 -3.70
N ILE A 74 0.58 8.17 -2.59
CA ILE A 74 0.31 9.58 -2.27
C ILE A 74 1.63 10.35 -2.12
N PHE A 75 1.75 11.52 -2.71
CA PHE A 75 2.97 12.33 -2.69
C PHE A 75 2.92 13.33 -1.52
N ASN A 76 3.92 13.27 -0.63
CA ASN A 76 4.14 14.19 0.48
C ASN A 76 2.94 14.47 1.41
N ASP A 77 1.90 13.66 1.37
CA ASP A 77 0.64 13.91 2.08
C ASP A 77 0.41 12.82 3.14
N GLU A 78 1.16 12.95 4.24
CA GLU A 78 0.89 12.24 5.49
C GLU A 78 1.37 13.11 6.67
N PRO A 79 0.49 13.99 7.22
CA PRO A 79 0.85 14.93 8.27
C PRO A 79 1.46 14.27 9.52
N ALA A 80 1.06 13.04 9.85
CA ALA A 80 1.58 12.32 11.01
C ALA A 80 3.08 11.98 10.89
N TYR A 81 3.63 11.97 9.68
CA TYR A 81 5.06 11.70 9.47
C TYR A 81 5.96 12.86 9.95
N SER A 82 5.40 14.06 10.14
CA SER A 82 6.14 15.19 10.72
C SER A 82 6.43 15.04 12.21
N SER A 83 5.68 14.18 12.91
CA SER A 83 5.79 13.92 14.36
C SER A 83 6.31 12.53 14.67
N ILE A 84 7.23 12.01 13.84
CA ILE A 84 7.82 10.67 14.06
C ILE A 84 8.63 10.63 15.36
N GLU A 85 8.42 9.60 16.17
CA GLU A 85 9.32 9.21 17.25
C GLU A 85 10.44 8.34 16.68
N GLY A 86 11.51 9.01 16.23
CA GLY A 86 12.59 8.40 15.48
C GLY A 86 13.17 9.40 14.48
N ALA A 87 13.65 8.91 13.34
CA ALA A 87 14.15 9.76 12.27
C ALA A 87 13.96 9.10 10.89
N TRP A 88 13.44 9.87 9.94
CA TRP A 88 13.47 9.52 8.53
C TRP A 88 14.91 9.54 8.01
N LEU A 89 15.18 8.71 7.01
CA LEU A 89 16.48 8.66 6.32
C LEU A 89 16.68 9.89 5.44
N THR A 90 15.59 10.47 4.93
CA THR A 90 15.64 11.65 4.06
C THR A 90 14.56 12.68 4.42
N THR A 91 14.80 13.93 4.02
CA THR A 91 13.89 15.08 4.22
C THR A 91 13.30 15.60 2.90
N GLY A 92 13.58 14.93 1.78
CA GLY A 92 13.10 15.33 0.46
C GLY A 92 11.69 14.83 0.15
N GLU A 93 11.30 14.96 -1.11
CA GLU A 93 10.05 14.43 -1.65
C GLU A 93 9.95 12.92 -1.41
N PHE A 94 8.75 12.45 -1.08
CA PHE A 94 8.50 11.03 -0.82
C PHE A 94 7.13 10.58 -1.34
N VAL A 95 7.04 9.28 -1.64
CA VAL A 95 5.78 8.58 -1.90
C VAL A 95 5.38 7.79 -0.67
N VAL A 96 4.13 7.94 -0.23
CA VAL A 96 3.53 7.12 0.83
C VAL A 96 2.70 6.00 0.23
N VAL A 97 2.89 4.78 0.75
CA VAL A 97 2.13 3.59 0.35
C VAL A 97 1.00 3.35 1.34
N HIS A 98 -0.25 3.53 0.90
CA HIS A 98 -1.43 3.25 1.70
C HIS A 98 -2.33 2.19 1.06
N ARG A 99 -3.22 1.61 1.88
CA ARG A 99 -4.37 0.82 1.43
C ARG A 99 -4.00 -0.36 0.51
N VAL A 100 -2.87 -1.03 0.80
CA VAL A 100 -2.51 -2.27 0.10
C VAL A 100 -3.54 -3.36 0.42
N ALA A 101 -4.29 -3.78 -0.59
CA ALA A 101 -5.36 -4.77 -0.46
C ALA A 101 -5.26 -5.80 -1.59
N VAL A 102 -5.33 -7.09 -1.24
CA VAL A 102 -5.17 -8.21 -2.19
C VAL A 102 -6.49 -8.96 -2.29
N SER A 103 -6.98 -9.11 -3.52
CA SER A 103 -8.17 -9.90 -3.82
C SER A 103 -8.03 -11.33 -3.29
N GLU A 104 -9.11 -11.90 -2.76
CA GLU A 104 -9.16 -13.29 -2.29
C GLU A 104 -8.74 -14.30 -3.36
N ASN A 105 -9.14 -14.08 -4.61
CA ASN A 105 -8.80 -14.93 -5.74
C ASN A 105 -7.28 -15.02 -6.00
N PHE A 106 -6.52 -14.07 -5.46
CA PHE A 106 -5.08 -13.95 -5.66
C PHE A 106 -4.27 -13.96 -4.35
N ALA A 107 -4.93 -14.19 -3.21
CA ALA A 107 -4.28 -14.27 -1.91
C ALA A 107 -3.26 -15.43 -1.87
N GLY A 108 -2.17 -15.25 -1.14
CA GLY A 108 -1.12 -16.27 -1.00
C GLY A 108 -0.18 -16.43 -2.22
N GLN A 109 -0.43 -15.74 -3.33
CA GLN A 109 0.40 -15.86 -4.56
C GLN A 109 1.62 -14.91 -4.57
N GLY A 110 1.94 -14.25 -3.46
CA GLY A 110 3.07 -13.33 -3.36
C GLY A 110 2.91 -12.00 -4.10
N LEU A 111 1.70 -11.67 -4.59
CA LEU A 111 1.46 -10.46 -5.38
C LEU A 111 1.69 -9.16 -4.60
N ALA A 112 1.40 -9.12 -3.30
CA ALA A 112 1.73 -7.95 -2.48
C ALA A 112 3.24 -7.67 -2.45
N LYS A 113 4.07 -8.71 -2.37
CA LYS A 113 5.53 -8.55 -2.43
C LYS A 113 5.97 -8.05 -3.82
N LYS A 114 5.37 -8.59 -4.88
CA LYS A 114 5.66 -8.17 -6.26
C LYS A 114 5.20 -6.73 -6.52
N LEU A 115 4.10 -6.30 -5.93
CA LEU A 115 3.61 -4.92 -6.02
C LEU A 115 4.70 -3.92 -5.61
N PHE A 116 5.47 -4.20 -4.55
CA PHE A 116 6.54 -3.31 -4.11
C PHE A 116 7.64 -3.10 -5.16
N ASP A 117 7.93 -4.10 -6.01
CA ASP A 117 8.83 -3.88 -7.15
C ASP A 117 8.28 -2.82 -8.12
N TYR A 118 6.98 -2.87 -8.40
CA TYR A 118 6.33 -1.88 -9.26
C TYR A 118 6.22 -0.50 -8.60
N ILE A 119 6.03 -0.43 -7.28
CA ILE A 119 6.01 0.83 -6.54
C ILE A 119 7.38 1.51 -6.59
N GLU A 120 8.46 0.74 -6.47
CA GLU A 120 9.83 1.25 -6.57
C GLU A 120 10.10 1.85 -7.96
N GLU A 121 9.81 1.10 -9.02
CA GLU A 121 9.96 1.58 -10.40
C GLU A 121 9.05 2.79 -10.70
N TYR A 122 7.81 2.75 -10.23
CA TYR A 122 6.90 3.89 -10.35
C TYR A 122 7.47 5.12 -9.66
N THR A 123 7.95 4.99 -8.43
CA THR A 123 8.49 6.12 -7.65
C THR A 123 9.68 6.76 -8.35
N LYS A 124 10.61 5.94 -8.88
CA LYS A 124 11.72 6.42 -9.72
C LYS A 124 11.23 7.17 -10.97
N SER A 125 10.21 6.64 -11.65
CA SER A 125 9.63 7.29 -12.84
C SER A 125 9.02 8.68 -12.56
N GLN A 126 8.71 8.97 -11.29
CA GLN A 126 8.18 10.24 -10.83
C GLN A 126 9.29 11.18 -10.33
N ASN A 127 10.58 10.82 -10.55
CA ASN A 127 11.77 11.54 -10.05
C ASN A 127 11.80 11.69 -8.53
N VAL A 128 11.20 10.74 -7.81
CA VAL A 128 11.23 10.66 -6.35
C VAL A 128 12.06 9.44 -5.95
N LEU A 129 12.84 9.58 -4.87
CA LEU A 129 13.75 8.52 -4.41
C LEU A 129 13.44 8.03 -2.99
N SER A 130 12.43 8.57 -2.32
CA SER A 130 12.01 8.11 -0.99
C SER A 130 10.63 7.48 -1.05
N ILE A 131 10.51 6.25 -0.54
CA ILE A 131 9.23 5.60 -0.28
C ILE A 131 9.07 5.42 1.22
N LYS A 132 7.98 5.94 1.77
CA LYS A 132 7.62 5.81 3.18
C LYS A 132 6.38 4.92 3.33
N VAL A 133 6.39 4.08 4.35
CA VAL A 133 5.31 3.14 4.65
C VAL A 133 5.14 3.03 6.15
N ASP A 134 3.91 3.10 6.63
CA ASP A 134 3.55 2.76 8.00
C ASP A 134 2.67 1.51 8.05
N THR A 135 2.78 0.75 9.13
CA THR A 135 1.92 -0.40 9.36
C THR A 135 1.76 -0.71 10.85
N ASN A 136 0.67 -1.39 11.21
CA ASN A 136 0.49 -1.89 12.58
C ASN A 136 1.61 -2.85 12.99
N PHE A 137 1.84 -2.91 14.31
CA PHE A 137 2.79 -3.83 14.96
C PHE A 137 2.48 -5.31 14.70
N ASP A 138 1.19 -5.66 14.54
CA ASP A 138 0.68 -7.02 14.35
C ASP A 138 0.56 -7.43 12.87
N ASN A 139 0.83 -6.53 11.93
CA ASN A 139 0.78 -6.83 10.50
C ASN A 139 2.07 -7.53 10.03
N LEU A 140 2.28 -8.74 10.51
CA LEU A 140 3.47 -9.56 10.25
C LEU A 140 3.72 -9.78 8.75
N ALA A 141 2.66 -9.85 7.94
CA ALA A 141 2.78 -10.00 6.50
C ALA A 141 3.45 -8.78 5.85
N MET A 142 3.01 -7.57 6.18
CA MET A 142 3.63 -6.34 5.67
C MET A 142 5.06 -6.17 6.21
N LEU A 143 5.28 -6.42 7.50
CA LEU A 143 6.61 -6.31 8.11
C LEU A 143 7.64 -7.20 7.39
N LYS A 144 7.28 -8.44 7.06
CA LYS A 144 8.14 -9.36 6.27
C LYS A 144 8.39 -8.86 4.84
N ILE A 145 7.39 -8.23 4.21
CA ILE A 145 7.57 -7.64 2.87
C ILE A 145 8.59 -6.53 2.94
N LEU A 146 8.41 -5.57 3.86
CA LEU A 146 9.29 -4.41 4.05
C LEU A 146 10.72 -4.84 4.34
N GLU A 147 10.93 -5.77 5.27
CA GLU A 147 12.24 -6.35 5.57
C GLU A 147 12.87 -6.98 4.32
N SER A 148 12.13 -7.85 3.61
CA SER A 148 12.65 -8.53 2.42
C SER A 148 12.94 -7.61 1.23
N LYS A 149 12.36 -6.41 1.24
CA LYS A 149 12.56 -5.36 0.22
C LYS A 149 13.61 -4.34 0.65
N GLY A 150 14.19 -4.45 1.84
CA GLY A 150 15.24 -3.55 2.32
C GLY A 150 14.72 -2.18 2.78
N TYR A 151 13.47 -2.11 3.24
CA TYR A 151 12.98 -0.93 3.95
C TYR A 151 13.59 -0.87 5.35
N SER A 152 14.05 0.32 5.73
CA SER A 152 14.65 0.57 7.04
C SER A 152 13.59 1.06 8.02
N TYR A 153 13.59 0.50 9.23
CA TYR A 153 12.77 1.00 10.32
C TYR A 153 13.24 2.40 10.74
N CYS A 154 12.32 3.37 10.76
CA CYS A 154 12.62 4.77 11.04
C CYS A 154 12.09 5.25 12.40
N GLY A 155 11.22 4.46 13.06
CA GLY A 155 10.58 4.83 14.32
C GLY A 155 9.08 4.59 14.30
N GLU A 156 8.35 5.36 15.09
CA GLU A 156 6.91 5.23 15.24
C GLU A 156 6.17 6.53 14.91
N VAL A 157 4.99 6.40 14.32
CA VAL A 157 4.09 7.53 14.03
C VAL A 157 2.72 7.25 14.63
N VAL A 158 2.06 8.30 15.13
CA VAL A 158 0.72 8.19 15.71
C VAL A 158 -0.31 8.67 14.69
N LEU A 159 -1.12 7.72 14.19
CA LEU A 159 -2.28 8.03 13.34
C LEU A 159 -3.56 8.01 14.18
N ALA A 160 -4.67 8.46 13.60
CA ALA A 160 -5.99 8.43 14.26
C ALA A 160 -6.39 7.03 14.80
N GLY A 161 -5.81 5.96 14.23
CA GLY A 161 -6.00 4.57 14.66
C GLY A 161 -4.92 4.01 15.60
N GLY A 162 -4.10 4.87 16.20
CA GLY A 162 -3.02 4.52 17.12
C GLY A 162 -1.62 4.52 16.49
N ALA A 163 -0.63 4.14 17.29
CA ALA A 163 0.76 4.05 16.87
C ALA A 163 0.97 3.02 15.75
N ARG A 164 1.92 3.31 14.87
CA ARG A 164 2.37 2.48 13.75
C ARG A 164 3.88 2.46 13.69
N LYS A 165 4.43 1.35 13.21
CA LYS A 165 5.84 1.29 12.82
C LYS A 165 6.01 1.99 11.47
N ALA A 166 6.95 2.91 11.40
CA ALA A 166 7.28 3.68 10.20
C ALA A 166 8.57 3.14 9.56
N PHE A 167 8.55 3.04 8.24
CA PHE A 167 9.65 2.52 7.44
C PHE A 167 9.91 3.41 6.23
N GLU A 168 11.18 3.49 5.82
CA GLU A 168 11.60 4.20 4.62
C GLU A 168 12.54 3.35 3.79
N LYS A 169 12.40 3.44 2.46
CA LYS A 169 13.40 2.97 1.52
C LYS A 169 13.85 4.13 0.64
N VAL A 170 15.16 4.36 0.62
CA VAL A 170 15.81 5.29 -0.30
C VAL A 170 16.23 4.50 -1.55
N LEU A 171 15.75 4.93 -2.69
CA LEU A 171 16.03 4.33 -3.98
C LEU A 171 17.33 4.90 -4.54
N MET A 172 18.18 4.01 -5.07
CA MET A 172 19.39 4.34 -5.83
C MET A 172 19.10 4.40 -7.33
#